data_AF-A0A6A8MXE4-F1
#
_entry.id   AF-A0A6A8MXE4-F1
#
_cell.length_a   1.000
_cell.length_b   1.000
_cell.length_c   1.000
_cell.angle_alpha   90.00
_cell.angle_beta   90.00
_cell.angle_gamma   90.00
#
_symmetry.space_group_name_H-M   'P 1'
#
loop_
_entity.id
_entity.type
_entity.pdbx_description
1 polymer ?
#
loop_
_entity_poly.entity_id
_entity_poly.type
_entity_poly.pdbx_seq_one_letter_code
_entity_poly.pdbx_strand_id
1 'polypeptide(L)'
;MNFIDANSVVSTLGLIGVLGIIFMETGLLIGLFFPGGEVVFLAGIAASGSGAQLLGEAKLSAPLLFTLAPVAAIAGGEVGY
;
A
#
# COMPACT_ATOMS: atom_id res chain seq x y z
N MET A 1 -1.57 -1.59 19.10
CA MET A 1 -1.85 -1.49 17.66
C MET A 1 -0.92 -0.44 17.10
N ASN A 2 0.10 -0.86 16.34
CA ASN A 2 0.97 0.09 15.63
C ASN A 2 0.32 0.37 14.28
N PHE A 3 -0.36 1.51 14.16
CA PHE A 3 -1.04 1.94 12.93
C PHE A 3 -0.08 2.25 11.76
N ILE A 4 1.22 2.26 12.04
CA ILE A 4 2.31 2.47 11.09
C ILE A 4 2.97 1.14 10.68
N ASP A 5 2.62 0.03 11.31
CA ASP A 5 3.17 -1.27 10.93
C ASP A 5 2.59 -1.73 9.58
N ALA A 6 3.45 -2.18 8.67
CA ALA A 6 3.05 -2.60 7.32
C ALA A 6 1.95 -3.66 7.34
N ASN A 7 2.00 -4.59 8.31
CA ASN A 7 0.99 -5.64 8.45
C ASN A 7 -0.36 -5.04 8.90
N SER A 8 -0.33 -4.09 9.83
CA SER A 8 -1.53 -3.37 10.27
C SER A 8 -2.15 -2.55 9.15
N VAL A 9 -1.34 -1.89 8.30
CA VAL A 9 -1.84 -1.10 7.16
C VAL A 9 -2.50 -2.01 6.14
N VAL A 10 -1.83 -3.09 5.72
CA VAL A 10 -2.36 -4.01 4.71
C VAL A 10 -3.59 -4.77 5.23
N SER A 11 -3.59 -5.20 6.49
CA SER A 11 -4.68 -5.97 7.08
C SER A 11 -5.88 -5.11 7.50
N THR A 12 -5.67 -3.88 7.98
CA THR A 12 -6.73 -3.01 8.53
C THR A 12 -7.25 -1.99 7.52
N LEU A 13 -6.34 -1.34 6.78
CA LEU A 13 -6.69 -0.28 5.82
C LEU A 13 -6.80 -0.81 4.38
N GLY A 14 -6.25 -2.00 4.12
CA GLY A 14 -6.35 -2.67 2.82
C GLY A 14 -5.78 -1.84 1.68
N LEU A 15 -6.41 -1.94 0.50
CA LEU A 15 -5.96 -1.27 -0.72
C LEU A 15 -5.85 0.25 -0.55
N ILE A 16 -6.81 0.89 0.14
CA ILE A 16 -6.82 2.34 0.32
C ILE A 16 -5.63 2.80 1.17
N GLY A 17 -5.29 2.06 2.22
CA GLY A 17 -4.11 2.34 3.03
C GLY A 17 -2.81 2.25 2.23
N VAL A 18 -2.67 1.21 1.41
CA VAL A 18 -1.51 1.02 0.53
C VAL A 18 -1.38 2.17 -0.47
N LEU A 19 -2.47 2.55 -1.14
CA LEU A 19 -2.48 3.66 -2.10
C LEU A 19 -2.18 5.01 -1.45
N GLY A 20 -2.72 5.25 -0.25
CA GLY A 20 -2.46 6.46 0.52
C GLY A 20 -0.99 6.61 0.91
N ILE A 21 -0.32 5.52 1.32
CA ILE A 21 1.11 5.55 1.64
C ILE A 21 1.94 5.81 0.38
N ILE A 22 1.66 5.12 -0.74
CA ILE A 22 2.34 5.35 -2.02
C ILE A 22 2.23 6.83 -2.41
N PHE A 23 1.03 7.41 -2.37
CA PHE A 23 0.79 8.81 -2.68
C PHE A 23 1.57 9.76 -1.74
N MET A 24 1.58 9.49 -0.44
CA MET A 24 2.31 10.33 0.53
C MET A 24 3.83 10.24 0.37
N GLU A 25 4.36 9.05 0.07
CA GLU A 25 5.78 8.84 -0.20
C GLU A 25 6.23 9.53 -1.49
N THR A 26 5.46 9.40 -2.59
CA THR A 26 5.85 9.95 -3.88
C THR A 26 5.57 11.44 -4.03
N GLY A 27 4.55 11.97 -3.34
CA GLY A 27 4.15 13.36 -3.45
C GLY A 27 4.62 14.26 -2.32
N LEU A 28 4.26 13.92 -1.09
CA LEU A 28 4.46 14.85 0.04
C LEU A 28 5.86 14.75 0.65
N LEU A 29 6.71 13.81 0.20
CA LEU A 29 8.00 13.45 0.81
C LEU A 29 7.92 13.19 2.33
N ILE A 30 6.71 12.94 2.84
CA ILE A 30 6.44 12.48 4.22
C ILE A 30 6.91 11.01 4.38
N GLY A 31 7.35 10.39 3.28
CA GLY A 31 7.88 9.03 3.18
C GLY A 31 9.01 8.65 4.12
N LEU A 32 9.75 9.61 4.69
CA LEU A 32 10.74 9.31 5.73
C LEU A 32 10.11 8.82 7.05
N PHE A 33 8.78 8.98 7.22
CA PHE A 33 8.05 8.60 8.43
C PHE A 33 7.26 7.30 8.29
N PHE A 34 6.96 6.86 7.06
CA PHE A 34 6.10 5.70 6.81
C PHE A 34 6.89 4.55 6.15
N PRO A 35 6.70 3.28 6.56
CA PRO A 35 7.42 2.15 6.01
C PRO A 35 6.81 1.68 4.67
N GLY A 36 6.81 2.55 3.66
CA GLY A 36 6.03 2.27 2.45
C GLY A 36 6.61 1.19 1.53
N GLY A 37 7.93 1.02 1.48
CA GLY A 37 8.56 -0.12 0.81
C GLY A 37 8.11 -1.49 1.36
N GLU A 38 7.98 -1.61 2.68
CA GLU A 38 7.48 -2.83 3.33
C GLU A 38 5.97 -3.02 3.10
N VAL A 39 5.20 -1.92 3.12
CA VAL A 39 3.74 -1.94 2.82
C VAL A 39 3.48 -2.42 1.40
N VAL A 40 4.21 -1.93 0.40
CA VAL A 40 4.06 -2.35 -1.00
C VAL A 40 4.45 -3.82 -1.17
N PHE A 41 5.50 -4.28 -0.49
CA PHE A 41 5.92 -5.68 -0.48
C PHE A 41 4.84 -6.59 0.12
N LEU A 42 4.30 -6.23 1.29
CA LEU A 42 3.21 -6.97 1.94
C LEU A 42 1.93 -6.94 1.13
N ALA A 43 1.60 -5.81 0.50
CA ALA A 43 0.45 -5.66 -0.38
C ALA A 43 0.57 -6.57 -1.61
N GLY A 44 1.77 -6.71 -2.17
CA GLY A 44 2.07 -7.66 -3.25
C GLY A 44 1.89 -9.12 -2.83
N ILE A 45 2.34 -9.49 -1.62
CA ILE A 45 2.11 -10.83 -1.06
C ILE A 45 0.62 -11.07 -0.82
N ALA A 46 -0.11 -10.08 -0.28
CA ALA A 46 -1.55 -10.13 -0.03
C ALA A 46 -2.38 -10.24 -1.31
N ALA A 47 -1.91 -9.61 -2.39
CA ALA A 47 -2.53 -9.65 -3.71
C ALA A 47 -2.18 -10.94 -4.48
N SER A 48 -1.05 -11.58 -4.16
CA SER A 48 -0.66 -12.86 -4.76
C SER A 48 -1.60 -13.99 -4.32
N GLY A 49 -1.73 -15.04 -5.15
CA GLY A 49 -2.49 -16.25 -4.82
C GLY A 49 -2.04 -16.91 -3.51
N SER A 50 -0.80 -16.65 -3.07
CA SER A 50 -0.21 -17.08 -1.80
C SER A 50 -0.71 -16.28 -0.57
N GLY A 51 -1.24 -15.07 -0.76
CA GLY A 51 -1.71 -14.19 0.32
C GLY A 51 -2.97 -14.70 1.01
N ALA A 52 -3.76 -15.53 0.31
CA ALA A 52 -4.96 -16.17 0.85
C ALA A 52 -4.67 -17.05 2.09
N GLN A 53 -3.45 -17.58 2.23
CA GLN A 53 -3.04 -18.40 3.38
C GLN A 53 -2.41 -17.60 4.53
N LEU A 54 -1.94 -16.37 4.29
CA LEU A 54 -1.25 -15.54 5.29
C LEU A 54 -2.15 -14.47 5.91
N LEU A 55 -3.18 -14.01 5.19
CA LEU A 55 -3.99 -12.83 5.56
C LEU A 55 -5.51 -13.10 5.54
N GLY A 56 -5.96 -14.32 5.24
CA GLY A 56 -7.38 -14.69 5.24
C GLY A 56 -8.24 -13.92 4.22
N GLU A 57 -9.35 -13.32 4.66
CA GLU A 57 -10.28 -12.51 3.83
C GLU A 57 -9.71 -11.15 3.39
N ALA A 58 -8.55 -10.72 3.89
CA ALA A 58 -7.87 -9.51 3.44
C ALA A 58 -7.17 -9.71 2.09
N LYS A 59 -7.90 -10.23 1.11
CA LYS A 59 -7.45 -10.31 -0.29
C LYS A 59 -7.46 -8.91 -0.88
N LEU A 60 -6.28 -8.33 -1.06
CA LEU A 60 -6.15 -7.22 -1.97
C LEU A 60 -6.42 -7.72 -3.40
N SER A 61 -7.26 -7.01 -4.14
CA SER A 61 -7.49 -7.31 -5.54
C SER A 61 -6.23 -6.95 -6.34
N ALA A 62 -5.48 -7.96 -6.79
CA ALA A 62 -4.27 -7.76 -7.58
C ALA A 62 -4.46 -6.86 -8.81
N PRO A 63 -5.55 -7.00 -9.60
CA PRO A 63 -5.79 -6.10 -10.72
C PRO A 63 -5.92 -4.63 -10.27
N LEU A 64 -6.59 -4.39 -9.14
CA LEU A 64 -6.76 -3.03 -8.61
C LEU A 64 -5.45 -2.47 -8.05
N LEU A 65 -4.66 -3.29 -7.35
CA LEU A 65 -3.36 -2.86 -6.84
C LEU A 65 -2.42 -2.48 -7.99
N PHE A 66 -2.31 -3.31 -9.03
CA PHE A 66 -1.43 -3.04 -10.17
C PHE A 66 -1.87 -1.85 -11.03
N THR A 67 -3.17 -1.54 -11.08
CA THR A 67 -3.69 -0.41 -11.85
C THR A 67 -3.67 0.89 -11.06
N LEU A 68 -4.04 0.87 -9.78
CA LEU A 68 -4.17 2.07 -8.96
C LEU A 68 -2.85 2.49 -8.30
N ALA A 69 -1.94 1.57 -7.99
CA ALA A 69 -0.64 1.92 -7.41
C ALA A 69 0.16 2.92 -8.28
N PRO A 70 0.35 2.70 -9.60
CA PRO A 70 1.02 3.68 -10.45
C PRO A 70 0.23 4.99 -10.57
N VAL A 71 -1.12 4.94 -10.58
CA VAL A 71 -1.95 6.15 -10.59
C VAL A 71 -1.74 6.97 -9.32
N ALA A 72 -1.73 6.34 -8.15
CA ALA A 72 -1.46 6.99 -6.87
C ALA A 72 -0.04 7.55 -6.80
N ALA A 73 0.96 6.82 -7.32
CA ALA A 73 2.34 7.27 -7.38
C ALA A 73 2.49 8.54 -8.24
N ILE A 74 1.90 8.53 -9.45
CA ILE A 74 1.93 9.67 -10.39
C ILE A 74 1.18 10.85 -9.80
N ALA A 75 -0.05 10.64 -9.31
CA ALA A 75 -0.84 11.71 -8.69
C ALA A 75 -0.14 12.31 -7.47
N GLY A 76 0.56 11.49 -6.68
CA GLY A 76 1.43 11.98 -5.61
C GLY A 76 2.52 12.89 -6.16
N GLY A 77 3.29 12.42 -7.14
CA GLY A 77 4.36 13.21 -7.75
C GLY A 77 3.88 14.56 -8.31
N GLU A 78 2.69 14.62 -8.91
CA GLU A 78 2.11 15.87 -9.41
C GLU A 78 1.67 16.83 -8.29
N VAL A 79 1.22 16.32 -7.14
CA VAL A 79 0.85 17.14 -5.97
C VAL A 79 2.10 17.59 -5.20
N GLY A 80 3.19 16.84 -5.31
CA GLY A 80 4.47 17.11 -4.66
C GLY A 80 5.37 18.13 -5.37
N TYR A 81 5.05 18.47 -6.62
CA TYR A 81 5.73 19.49 -7.41
C TYR A 81 5.33 20.90 -6.98
#